data_AF-A0A9Q5B1A4-F1
#
_entry.id   AF-A0A9Q5B1A4-F1
#
_cell.length_a   1.000
_cell.length_b   1.000
_cell.length_c   1.000
_cell.angle_alpha   90.00
_cell.angle_beta   90.00
_cell.angle_gamma   90.00
#
_symmetry.space_group_name_H-M   'P 1'
#
loop_
_entity.id
_entity.type
_entity.pdbx_description
1 polymer ?
#
loop_
_entity_poly.entity_id
_entity_poly.type
_entity_poly.pdbx_seq_one_letter_code
_entity_poly.pdbx_strand_id
1 'polypeptide(L)' 'MRSNHDIAIGMLNGYIESMIDPQCSAIAVRASAGTATLIFRTLGVISAKEDNHYTERLRRAFERREGSAL' A
#
# COMPACT_ATOMS: atom_id res chain seq x y z
N MET A 1 -16.01 16.91 6.50
CA MET A 1 -14.63 16.91 5.95
C MET A 1 -14.03 15.54 6.24
N ARG A 2 -13.44 14.84 5.25
CA ARG A 2 -12.65 13.63 5.53
C ARG A 2 -11.32 14.06 6.15
N SER A 3 -10.84 13.33 7.16
CA SER A 3 -9.53 13.59 7.75
C SER A 3 -8.43 13.24 6.75
N ASN A 4 -7.27 13.91 6.84
CA ASN A 4 -6.07 13.51 6.09
C ASN A 4 -5.71 12.03 6.37
N HIS A 5 -6.00 11.57 7.58
CA HIS A 5 -5.87 10.17 7.96
C HIS A 5 -6.77 9.27 7.11
N ASP A 6 -8.06 9.57 6.99
CA ASP A 6 -9.02 8.77 6.21
C ASP A 6 -8.62 8.70 4.74
N ILE A 7 -8.09 9.79 4.19
CA ILE A 7 -7.58 9.85 2.82
C ILE A 7 -6.37 8.93 2.66
N ALA A 8 -5.40 8.98 3.58
CA ALA A 8 -4.24 8.11 3.57
C ALA A 8 -4.63 6.63 3.66
N ILE A 9 -5.54 6.27 4.58
CA ILE A 9 -6.06 4.91 4.73
C ILE A 9 -6.74 4.43 3.44
N GLY A 10 -7.56 5.28 2.80
CA GLY A 10 -8.18 4.96 1.51
C GLY A 10 -7.15 4.70 0.41
N MET A 11 -6.13 5.55 0.30
CA MET A 11 -5.08 5.42 -0.71
C MET A 11 -4.22 4.16 -0.49
N LEU A 12 -3.85 3.85 0.76
CA LEU A 12 -3.06 2.66 1.09
C LEU A 12 -3.85 1.36 0.85
N ASN A 13 -5.15 1.35 1.15
CA ASN A 13 -6.01 0.22 0.79
C ASN A 13 -6.12 0.08 -0.75
N GLY A 14 -6.27 1.19 -1.48
CA GLY A 14 -6.30 1.19 -2.94
C GLY A 14 -5.04 0.57 -3.55
N TYR A 15 -3.85 0.85 -3.02
CA TYR A 15 -2.63 0.18 -3.49
C TYR A 15 -2.63 -1.33 -3.27
N ILE A 16 -3.20 -1.82 -2.17
CA ILE A 16 -3.32 -3.26 -1.91
C ILE A 16 -4.28 -3.89 -2.92
N GLU A 17 -5.37 -3.20 -3.27
CA GLU A 17 -6.32 -3.63 -4.32
C GLU A 17 -5.66 -3.61 -5.71
N SER A 18 -4.92 -2.55 -6.07
CA SER A 18 -4.17 -2.51 -7.33
C SER A 18 -3.08 -3.59 -7.40
N MET A 19 -2.55 -4.05 -6.26
CA MET A 19 -1.56 -5.13 -6.25
C MET A 19 -2.13 -6.44 -6.77
N ILE A 20 -3.40 -6.72 -6.48
CA ILE A 20 -4.09 -7.95 -6.92
C ILE A 20 -4.69 -7.82 -8.32
N ASP A 21 -4.77 -6.61 -8.88
CA ASP A 21 -5.29 -6.37 -10.22
C ASP A 21 -4.25 -6.79 -11.29
N PRO A 22 -4.56 -7.76 -12.18
CA PRO A 22 -3.66 -8.20 -13.23
C PRO A 22 -3.36 -7.10 -14.27
N GLN A 23 -4.22 -6.08 -14.42
CA GLN A 23 -4.01 -4.95 -15.34
C GLN A 23 -2.99 -3.93 -14.81
N CYS A 24 -2.72 -3.93 -13.50
CA CYS A 24 -1.76 -3.02 -12.88
C CYS A 24 -0.35 -3.64 -12.87
N SER A 25 0.71 -2.86 -13.04
CA SER A 25 2.09 -3.37 -12.86
C SER A 25 2.41 -3.57 -11.38
N ALA A 26 2.68 -4.81 -10.97
CA ALA A 26 2.99 -5.15 -9.58
C ALA A 26 4.20 -4.38 -9.02
N ILE A 27 5.24 -4.21 -9.85
CA ILE A 27 6.46 -3.47 -9.47
C ILE A 27 6.13 -1.99 -9.27
N ALA A 28 5.37 -1.38 -10.20
CA ALA A 28 4.99 0.01 -10.10
C ALA A 28 4.11 0.26 -8.87
N VAL A 29 3.09 -0.58 -8.64
CA VAL A 29 2.22 -0.49 -7.46
C VAL A 29 3.03 -0.61 -6.18
N ARG A 30 3.97 -1.56 -6.10
CA ARG A 30 4.82 -1.73 -4.91
C ARG A 30 5.66 -0.48 -4.63
N ALA A 31 6.29 0.09 -5.65
CA ALA A 31 7.09 1.31 -5.52
C ALA A 31 6.23 2.51 -5.10
N SER A 32 5.06 2.71 -5.75
CA SER A 32 4.15 3.81 -5.42
C SER A 32 3.62 3.70 -3.99
N ALA A 33 3.21 2.52 -3.56
CA ALA A 33 2.71 2.28 -2.21
C ALA A 33 3.79 2.50 -1.13
N GLY A 34 5.03 2.08 -1.39
CA GLY A 34 6.16 2.34 -0.51
C GLY A 34 6.41 3.84 -0.33
N THR A 35 6.43 4.60 -1.42
CA THR A 35 6.57 6.07 -1.39
C THR A 35 5.42 6.74 -0.63
N ALA A 36 4.18 6.34 -0.89
CA ALA A 36 3.01 6.90 -0.20
C ALA A 36 3.07 6.63 1.31
N THR A 37 3.42 5.41 1.70
CA THR A 37 3.55 5.02 3.12
C THR A 37 4.61 5.86 3.82
N LEU A 38 5.78 6.04 3.19
CA LEU A 38 6.86 6.88 3.71
C LEU A 38 6.41 8.34 3.90
N ILE A 39 5.73 8.92 2.92
CA ILE A 39 5.21 10.30 2.99
C ILE A 39 4.22 10.43 4.14
N PHE A 40 3.23 9.54 4.23
CA PHE A 40 2.21 9.61 5.28
C PHE A 40 2.81 9.42 6.68
N ARG A 41 3.80 8.54 6.82
CA ARG A 41 4.52 8.35 8.08
C ARG A 41 5.31 9.60 8.47
N THR A 42 6.00 10.19 7.50
CA THR A 42 6.82 11.41 7.70
C THR A 42 5.97 12.61 8.09
N LEU A 43 4.80 12.76 7.49
CA LEU A 43 3.85 13.83 7.79
C LEU A 43 3.04 13.58 9.09
N GLY A 44 3.27 12.46 9.78
CA GLY A 44 2.52 12.09 10.99
C GLY A 44 1.06 11.75 10.73
N VAL A 45 0.68 11.49 9.47
CA VAL A 45 -0.69 11.13 9.07
C VAL A 45 -1.00 9.69 9.50
N ILE A 46 0.00 8.81 9.51
CA ILE A 46 -0.10 7.43 10.01
C ILE A 46 0.95 7.13 11.08
N SER A 47 0.59 6.26 12.01
CA SER A 47 1.49 5.74 13.04
C SER A 47 2.50 4.72 12.49
N ALA A 48 3.55 4.41 13.26
CA ALA A 48 4.49 3.34 12.91
C ALA A 48 3.82 1.96 12.86
N LYS A 49 2.78 1.77 13.69
CA LYS A 49 2.01 0.53 13.71
C LYS A 49 1.23 0.36 12.41
N GLU A 50 0.65 1.44 11.90
CA GLU A 50 -0.09 1.45 10.64
C GLU A 50 0.84 1.28 9.45
N ASP A 51 1.99 1.98 9.43
CA ASP A 51 3.05 1.77 8.44
C ASP A 51 3.43 0.28 8.33
N ASN A 52 3.82 -0.34 9.45
CA ASN A 52 4.16 -1.76 9.49
C ASN A 52 2.99 -2.65 9.01
N HIS A 53 1.76 -2.31 9.37
CA HIS A 53 0.57 -3.03 8.95
C HIS A 53 0.37 -2.98 7.42
N TYR A 54 0.47 -1.80 6.82
CA TYR A 54 0.28 -1.62 5.37
C TYR A 54 1.43 -2.20 4.56
N THR A 55 2.66 -2.01 5.01
CA THR A 55 3.85 -2.59 4.41
C THR A 55 3.76 -4.12 4.37
N GLU A 56 3.36 -4.75 5.47
CA GLU A 56 3.20 -6.21 5.53
C GLU A 56 2.03 -6.72 4.64
N ARG A 57 0.90 -6.01 4.62
CA ARG A 57 -0.23 -6.37 3.74
C ARG A 57 0.16 -6.30 2.26
N LEU A 58 0.88 -5.25 1.87
CA LEU A 58 1.36 -5.07 0.50
C LEU A 58 2.36 -6.17 0.13
N ARG A 59 3.30 -6.51 1.03
CA ARG A 59 4.26 -7.61 0.84
C ARG A 59 3.54 -8.93 0.57
N ARG A 60 2.56 -9.30 1.40
CA ARG A 60 1.77 -10.54 1.21
C ARG A 60 0.97 -10.52 -0.09
N ALA A 61 0.43 -9.37 -0.48
CA ALA A 61 -0.29 -9.24 -1.74
C ALA A 61 0.64 -9.44 -2.95
N PHE A 62 1.83 -8.86 -2.90
CA PHE A 62 2.86 -9.02 -3.92
C PHE A 62 3.35 -10.48 -4.03
N GLU A 63 3.66 -11.13 -2.90
CA GLU A 63 4.10 -12.53 -2.87
C GLU A 63 3.04 -13.49 -3.42
N ARG A 64 1.76 -13.26 -3.11
CA ARG A 64 0.67 -14.06 -3.70
C ARG A 64 0.59 -13.89 -5.21
N ARG A 65 0.83 -12.67 -5.71
CA ARG A 65 0.80 -12.39 -7.14
C ARG A 65 1.97 -13.04 -7.88
N GLU A 66 3.17 -12.96 -7.34
CA GLU A 66 4.33 -13.66 -7.91
C GLU A 66 4.18 -15.19 -7.82
N GLY A 67 3.68 -15.70 -6.70
CA GLY A 67 3.42 -17.14 -6.52
C GLY A 67 2.28 -17.68 -7.39
N SER A 68 1.39 -16.83 -7.92
CA SER A 68 0.34 -17.22 -8.86
C SER A 68 0.78 -17.10 -10.34
N ALA A 69 1.97 -16.57 -10.60
CA ALA A 69 2.53 -16.43 -11.95
C ALA A 69 3.42 -17.63 -12.36
N LEU A 70 3.47 -18.68 -11.52
CA LEU A 70 4.14 -19.95 -11.73
C LEU A 70 3.11 -21.06 -11.95
#